data_AF-A0A1F3XCY9-F1
#
_entry.id   AF-A0A1F3XCY9-F1
#
_cell.length_a   1.000
_cell.length_b   1.000
_cell.length_c   1.000
_cell.angle_alpha   90.00
_cell.angle_beta   90.00
_cell.angle_gamma   90.00
#
_symmetry.space_group_name_H-M   'P 1'
#
loop_
_entity.id
_entity.type
_entity.pdbx_description
1 polymer ?
#
loop_
_entity_poly.entity_id
_entity_poly.type
_entity_poly.pdbx_seq_one_letter_code
_entity_poly.pdbx_strand_id
1 'polypeptide(L)'
;MVVLTGARQTGKTSTLRRLFPDHGFVSLDLPTEAEQAEKEPEAFLRRHPAPVIIDEVQYAPGLFRHLKAAVDAHRSRRGQYLLTGSQKFTLMKGVSESLAGRADIVELETLSLAEIRGALAQTALDTAIVRGGFPELHANPEIDFVAFYNSYLATYLERDVRSLANVGSLRDFERFLRACALRSANLLNKADLARDVGIAPSTANQWLSMLEASGQVVLLEPWFSNRTKSIIKSPKLYLADTGLLCALLNIRSEDALRQSPSAGAVWETFVFAQLRHRERRAGRAGGLFFWR
;
A
#
# COMPACT_ATOMS: atom_id res chain seq x y z
N MET A 1 7.39 -0.87 -19.56
CA MET A 1 7.30 -1.92 -18.51
C MET A 1 6.22 -1.53 -17.51
N VAL A 2 5.82 -2.42 -16.62
CA VAL A 2 4.86 -2.13 -15.55
C VAL A 2 5.49 -2.44 -14.20
N VAL A 3 5.28 -1.58 -13.22
CA VAL A 3 5.65 -1.79 -11.82
C VAL A 3 4.37 -1.86 -11.00
N LEU A 4 4.09 -3.04 -10.44
CA LEU A 4 2.96 -3.28 -9.54
C LEU A 4 3.42 -3.11 -8.09
N THR A 5 3.00 -2.01 -7.48
CA THR A 5 3.29 -1.65 -6.08
C THR A 5 2.09 -1.90 -5.19
N GLY A 6 2.28 -1.84 -3.88
CA GLY A 6 1.20 -1.97 -2.91
C GLY A 6 1.68 -2.64 -1.63
N ALA A 7 0.87 -2.55 -0.57
CA ALA A 7 1.19 -3.11 0.73
C ALA A 7 1.52 -4.62 0.66
N ARG A 8 2.24 -5.13 1.67
CA ARG A 8 2.48 -6.57 1.81
C ARG A 8 1.15 -7.33 1.80
N GLN A 9 1.14 -8.54 1.26
CA GLN A 9 -0.04 -9.42 1.25
C GLN A 9 -1.29 -8.91 0.51
N THR A 10 -1.20 -7.87 -0.34
CA THR A 10 -2.31 -7.47 -1.23
C THR A 10 -2.50 -8.34 -2.47
N GLY A 11 -1.65 -9.36 -2.67
CA GLY A 11 -1.77 -10.31 -3.79
C GLY A 11 -1.06 -9.90 -5.08
N LYS A 12 -0.05 -9.01 -5.02
CA LYS A 12 0.73 -8.53 -6.19
C LYS A 12 1.29 -9.68 -7.04
N THR A 13 2.12 -10.54 -6.43
CA THR A 13 2.78 -11.67 -7.10
C THR A 13 1.75 -12.62 -7.71
N SER A 14 0.73 -13.00 -6.92
CA SER A 14 -0.36 -13.87 -7.37
C SER A 14 -1.13 -13.29 -8.55
N THR A 15 -1.39 -11.97 -8.53
CA THR A 15 -2.07 -11.26 -9.62
C THR A 15 -1.26 -11.31 -10.92
N LEU A 16 0.03 -10.98 -10.88
CA LEU A 16 0.86 -11.02 -12.09
C LEU A 16 1.02 -12.43 -12.63
N ARG A 17 1.28 -13.42 -11.77
CA ARG A 17 1.43 -14.83 -12.20
C ARG A 17 0.15 -15.39 -12.82
N ARG A 18 -1.03 -14.94 -12.35
CA ARG A 18 -2.32 -15.35 -12.91
C ARG A 18 -2.61 -14.67 -14.25
N LEU A 19 -2.30 -13.39 -14.39
CA LEU A 19 -2.55 -12.63 -15.62
C LEU A 19 -1.55 -12.94 -16.73
N PHE A 20 -0.32 -13.34 -16.36
CA PHE A 20 0.79 -13.58 -17.29
C PHE A 20 1.45 -14.95 -17.02
N PRO A 21 0.70 -16.06 -17.21
CA PRO A 21 1.20 -17.41 -16.89
C PRO A 21 2.41 -17.83 -17.73
N ASP A 22 2.55 -17.27 -18.94
CA ASP A 22 3.63 -17.59 -19.88
C ASP A 22 4.91 -16.76 -19.66
N HIS A 23 4.89 -15.78 -18.74
CA HIS A 23 6.10 -15.01 -18.43
C HIS A 23 7.04 -15.80 -17.53
N GLY A 24 8.35 -15.62 -17.73
CA GLY A 24 9.33 -16.09 -16.75
C GLY A 24 9.05 -15.49 -15.37
N PHE A 25 9.46 -16.16 -14.31
CA PHE A 25 9.29 -15.67 -12.94
C PHE A 25 10.58 -15.83 -12.15
N VAL A 26 11.01 -14.75 -11.51
CA VAL A 26 12.13 -14.73 -10.57
C VAL A 26 11.77 -13.87 -9.38
N SER A 27 12.10 -14.36 -8.17
CA SER A 27 11.90 -13.60 -6.94
C SER A 27 13.24 -13.19 -6.33
N LEU A 28 13.38 -11.89 -6.06
CA LEU A 28 14.53 -11.32 -5.37
C LEU A 28 14.38 -11.38 -3.84
N ASP A 29 13.33 -12.04 -3.31
CA ASP A 29 13.36 -12.49 -1.92
C ASP A 29 14.42 -13.57 -1.68
N LEU A 30 14.81 -14.30 -2.74
CA LEU A 30 15.94 -15.23 -2.69
C LEU A 30 17.26 -14.44 -2.69
N PRO A 31 18.09 -14.51 -1.63
CA PRO A 31 19.29 -13.68 -1.51
C PRO A 31 20.27 -13.84 -2.67
N THR A 32 20.39 -15.06 -3.21
CA THR A 32 21.27 -15.35 -4.35
C THR A 32 20.80 -14.68 -5.65
N GLU A 33 19.48 -14.63 -5.86
CA GLU A 33 18.88 -13.97 -7.03
C GLU A 33 19.03 -12.45 -6.90
N ALA A 34 18.77 -11.89 -5.72
CA ALA A 34 18.97 -10.47 -5.43
C ALA A 34 20.43 -10.05 -5.60
N GLU A 35 21.38 -10.83 -5.05
CA GLU A 35 22.80 -10.55 -5.14
C GLU A 35 23.27 -10.55 -6.60
N GLN A 36 22.85 -11.54 -7.40
CA GLN A 36 23.20 -11.55 -8.82
C GLN A 36 22.56 -10.39 -9.57
N ALA A 37 21.29 -10.08 -9.32
CA ALA A 37 20.62 -8.94 -9.94
C ALA A 37 21.30 -7.60 -9.62
N GLU A 38 21.87 -7.46 -8.42
CA GLU A 38 22.55 -6.24 -7.98
C GLU A 38 23.99 -6.16 -8.50
N LYS A 39 24.75 -7.24 -8.41
CA LYS A 39 26.19 -7.26 -8.74
C LYS A 39 26.48 -7.57 -10.21
N GLU A 40 25.66 -8.40 -10.83
CA GLU A 40 25.84 -8.90 -12.21
C GLU A 40 24.54 -8.78 -13.05
N PRO A 41 23.95 -7.58 -13.16
CA PRO A 41 22.62 -7.37 -13.76
C PRO A 41 22.52 -7.83 -15.23
N GLU A 42 23.59 -7.72 -16.02
CA GLU A 42 23.57 -8.22 -17.41
C GLU A 42 23.50 -9.75 -17.48
N ALA A 43 24.23 -10.45 -16.62
CA ALA A 43 24.17 -11.91 -16.53
C ALA A 43 22.80 -12.36 -16.04
N PHE A 44 22.25 -11.65 -15.06
CA PHE A 44 20.89 -11.87 -14.56
C PHE A 44 19.85 -11.75 -15.69
N LEU A 45 19.88 -10.67 -16.48
CA LEU A 45 18.94 -10.46 -17.58
C LEU A 45 19.13 -11.44 -18.76
N ARG A 46 20.33 -11.99 -18.96
CA ARG A 46 20.54 -13.09 -19.93
C ARG A 46 19.94 -14.40 -19.44
N ARG A 47 20.06 -14.70 -18.14
CA ARG A 47 19.49 -15.90 -17.53
C ARG A 47 17.96 -15.84 -17.47
N HIS A 48 17.42 -14.64 -17.24
CA HIS A 48 15.98 -14.36 -17.16
C HIS A 48 15.55 -13.42 -18.29
N PRO A 49 15.46 -13.91 -19.54
CA PRO A 49 15.12 -13.08 -20.69
C PRO A 49 13.66 -12.61 -20.63
N ALA A 50 13.38 -11.46 -21.25
CA ALA A 50 12.02 -10.96 -21.40
C ALA A 50 11.16 -11.87 -22.32
N PRO A 51 9.85 -12.05 -22.04
CA PRO A 51 9.09 -11.39 -20.99
C PRO A 51 9.22 -12.07 -19.61
N VAL A 52 9.47 -11.29 -18.56
CA VAL A 52 9.72 -11.80 -17.20
C VAL A 52 9.07 -10.95 -16.11
N ILE A 53 8.57 -11.64 -15.08
CA ILE A 53 8.13 -11.08 -13.80
C ILE A 53 9.31 -11.13 -12.82
N ILE A 54 9.69 -9.97 -12.29
CA ILE A 54 10.75 -9.82 -11.28
C ILE A 54 10.09 -9.36 -9.97
N ASP A 55 10.02 -10.26 -9.01
CA ASP A 55 9.34 -10.04 -7.74
C ASP A 55 10.28 -9.38 -6.71
N GLU A 56 9.74 -8.46 -5.91
CA GLU A 56 10.45 -7.75 -4.84
C GLU A 56 11.74 -7.03 -5.31
N VAL A 57 11.64 -6.34 -6.46
CA VAL A 57 12.78 -5.71 -7.16
C VAL A 57 13.54 -4.67 -6.31
N GLN A 58 12.96 -4.16 -5.22
CA GLN A 58 13.67 -3.24 -4.32
C GLN A 58 14.92 -3.85 -3.66
N TYR A 59 15.07 -5.18 -3.65
CA TYR A 59 16.26 -5.85 -3.13
C TYR A 59 17.48 -5.74 -4.07
N ALA A 60 17.29 -5.33 -5.33
CA ALA A 60 18.38 -5.07 -6.28
C ALA A 60 18.18 -3.73 -7.04
N PRO A 61 18.34 -2.57 -6.37
CA PRO A 61 18.17 -1.26 -7.01
C PRO A 61 19.09 -0.99 -8.21
N GLY A 62 20.29 -1.58 -8.25
CA GLY A 62 21.23 -1.47 -9.36
C GLY A 62 20.70 -2.04 -10.68
N LEU A 63 19.72 -2.95 -10.60
CA LEU A 63 19.07 -3.56 -11.77
C LEU A 63 18.29 -2.54 -12.61
N PHE A 64 17.75 -1.47 -12.00
CA PHE A 64 16.88 -0.52 -12.72
C PHE A 64 17.55 0.16 -13.92
N ARG A 65 18.85 0.49 -13.81
CA ARG A 65 19.60 1.12 -14.91
C ARG A 65 19.75 0.18 -16.11
N HIS A 66 19.88 -1.12 -15.85
CA HIS A 66 20.02 -2.15 -16.88
C HIS A 66 18.68 -2.49 -17.52
N LEU A 67 17.59 -2.55 -16.74
CA LEU A 67 16.24 -2.68 -17.26
C LEU A 67 15.87 -1.51 -18.19
N LYS A 68 16.28 -0.28 -17.85
CA LYS A 68 16.12 0.89 -18.70
C LYS A 68 16.81 0.69 -20.05
N ALA A 69 18.09 0.30 -20.04
CA ALA A 69 18.86 0.07 -21.26
C ALA A 69 18.23 -1.02 -22.15
N ALA A 70 17.81 -2.13 -21.53
CA ALA A 70 17.15 -3.23 -22.24
C ALA A 70 15.81 -2.81 -22.89
N VAL A 71 14.98 -2.04 -22.17
CA VAL A 71 13.73 -1.52 -22.72
C VAL A 71 13.96 -0.48 -23.83
N ASP A 72 14.93 0.41 -23.67
CA ASP A 72 15.26 1.43 -24.67
C ASP A 72 15.78 0.79 -25.98
N ALA A 73 16.54 -0.32 -25.89
CA ALA A 73 17.01 -1.08 -27.07
C ALA A 73 15.87 -1.74 -27.87
N HIS A 74 14.74 -2.06 -27.22
CA HIS A 74 13.59 -2.72 -27.84
C HIS A 74 12.29 -1.96 -27.61
N ARG A 75 12.31 -0.64 -27.82
CA ARG A 75 11.22 0.27 -27.45
C ARG A 75 9.85 -0.04 -28.07
N SER A 76 9.82 -0.76 -29.19
CA SER A 76 8.57 -1.20 -29.83
C SER A 76 7.88 -2.35 -29.10
N ARG A 77 8.60 -3.13 -28.28
CA ARG A 77 8.05 -4.27 -27.53
C ARG A 77 7.56 -3.81 -26.16
N ARG A 78 6.25 -3.91 -25.93
CA ARG A 78 5.61 -3.64 -24.63
C ARG A 78 5.62 -4.90 -23.76
N GLY A 79 5.44 -4.72 -22.45
CA GLY A 79 5.32 -5.85 -21.51
C GLY A 79 6.58 -6.67 -21.27
N GLN A 80 7.77 -6.19 -21.67
CA GLN A 80 9.02 -6.94 -21.53
C GLN A 80 9.37 -7.30 -20.08
N TYR A 81 9.04 -6.41 -19.15
CA TYR A 81 9.32 -6.58 -17.73
C TYR A 81 8.11 -6.18 -16.91
N LEU A 82 7.76 -7.03 -15.96
CA LEU A 82 6.74 -6.78 -14.95
C LEU A 82 7.43 -6.85 -13.59
N LEU A 83 7.45 -5.75 -12.85
CA LEU A 83 8.15 -5.67 -11.57
C LEU A 83 7.14 -5.62 -10.43
N THR A 84 7.45 -6.22 -9.30
CA THR A 84 6.72 -5.99 -8.05
C THR A 84 7.62 -5.43 -6.97
N GLY A 85 7.01 -4.83 -5.96
CA GLY A 85 7.70 -4.62 -4.69
C GLY A 85 6.75 -4.19 -3.58
N SER A 86 6.95 -4.72 -2.39
CA SER A 86 6.16 -4.38 -1.21
C SER A 86 6.61 -3.08 -0.54
N GLN A 87 7.88 -2.69 -0.71
CA GLN A 87 8.46 -1.49 -0.10
C GLN A 87 8.41 -0.30 -1.06
N LYS A 88 7.23 0.34 -1.14
CA LYS A 88 6.97 1.41 -2.12
C LYS A 88 8.01 2.53 -2.08
N PHE A 89 8.48 2.95 -0.90
CA PHE A 89 9.45 4.06 -0.81
C PHE A 89 10.79 3.76 -1.48
N THR A 90 11.44 2.65 -1.10
CA THR A 90 12.72 2.22 -1.69
C THR A 90 12.59 1.99 -3.19
N LEU A 91 11.50 1.34 -3.58
CA LEU A 91 11.17 1.07 -4.97
C LEU A 91 11.02 2.36 -5.79
N MET A 92 10.23 3.32 -5.30
CA MET A 92 9.93 4.55 -6.03
C MET A 92 11.14 5.46 -6.19
N LYS A 93 12.11 5.43 -5.26
CA LYS A 93 13.37 6.16 -5.43
C LYS A 93 14.13 5.68 -6.67
N GLY A 94 14.36 4.37 -6.78
CA GLY A 94 15.05 3.78 -7.94
C GLY A 94 14.27 3.91 -9.26
N VAL A 95 12.95 3.73 -9.21
CA VAL A 95 12.06 3.87 -10.39
C VAL A 95 12.05 5.31 -10.90
N SER A 96 11.96 6.31 -10.02
CA SER A 96 11.93 7.72 -10.42
C SER A 96 13.24 8.18 -11.06
N GLU A 97 14.38 7.71 -10.53
CA GLU A 97 15.71 8.06 -11.05
C GLU A 97 16.02 7.38 -12.39
N SER A 98 15.63 6.12 -12.56
CA SER A 98 16.11 5.29 -13.68
C SER A 98 15.04 4.93 -14.71
N LEU A 99 13.75 4.89 -14.34
CA LEU A 99 12.67 4.33 -15.17
C LEU A 99 11.58 5.35 -15.56
N ALA A 100 11.76 6.63 -15.24
CA ALA A 100 10.82 7.70 -15.59
C ALA A 100 10.47 7.69 -17.10
N GLY A 101 9.18 7.62 -17.41
CA GLY A 101 8.65 7.56 -18.79
C GLY A 101 8.82 6.22 -19.50
N ARG A 102 9.35 5.18 -18.84
CA ARG A 102 9.51 3.81 -19.38
C ARG A 102 8.70 2.78 -18.60
N ALA A 103 8.44 3.07 -17.32
CA ALA A 103 7.58 2.28 -16.46
C ALA A 103 6.25 3.01 -16.23
N ASP A 104 5.16 2.25 -16.35
CA ASP A 104 3.88 2.65 -15.77
C ASP A 104 3.77 2.05 -14.36
N ILE A 105 3.25 2.81 -13.41
CA ILE A 105 3.25 2.44 -11.99
C ILE A 105 1.81 2.23 -11.58
N VAL A 106 1.49 0.99 -11.25
CA VAL A 106 0.16 0.58 -10.81
C VAL A 106 0.25 0.25 -9.32
N GLU A 107 -0.69 0.76 -8.54
CA GLU A 107 -0.78 0.46 -7.12
C GLU A 107 -1.96 -0.48 -6.85
N LEU A 108 -1.67 -1.65 -6.31
CA LEU A 108 -2.64 -2.65 -5.90
C LEU A 108 -3.05 -2.41 -4.44
N GLU A 109 -4.33 -2.13 -4.26
CA GLU A 109 -4.97 -2.00 -2.94
C GLU A 109 -5.47 -3.35 -2.44
N THR A 110 -5.98 -3.38 -1.21
CA THR A 110 -6.77 -4.51 -0.72
C THR A 110 -8.07 -4.65 -1.52
N LEU A 111 -8.73 -5.80 -1.42
CA LEU A 111 -9.94 -6.10 -2.17
C LEU A 111 -11.08 -5.15 -1.79
N SER A 112 -11.78 -4.69 -2.82
CA SER A 112 -13.09 -4.05 -2.70
C SER A 112 -14.16 -5.06 -2.27
N LEU A 113 -15.27 -4.57 -1.71
CA LEU A 113 -16.44 -5.41 -1.43
C LEU A 113 -16.96 -6.09 -2.70
N ALA A 114 -16.88 -5.42 -3.85
CA ALA A 114 -17.29 -5.98 -5.12
C ALA A 114 -16.41 -7.16 -5.55
N GLU A 115 -15.09 -7.10 -5.32
CA GLU A 115 -14.20 -8.25 -5.56
C GLU A 115 -14.49 -9.38 -4.58
N ILE A 116 -14.63 -9.07 -3.29
CA ILE A 116 -14.94 -10.06 -2.26
C ILE A 116 -16.23 -10.78 -2.61
N ARG A 117 -17.32 -10.05 -2.89
CA ARG A 117 -18.61 -10.64 -3.26
C ARG A 117 -18.63 -11.29 -4.63
N GLY A 118 -17.74 -10.88 -5.54
CA GLY A 118 -17.54 -11.57 -6.81
C GLY A 118 -17.03 -13.00 -6.63
N ALA A 119 -16.23 -13.25 -5.59
CA ALA A 119 -15.76 -14.59 -5.23
C ALA A 119 -16.65 -15.28 -4.17
N LEU A 120 -17.18 -14.52 -3.22
CA LEU A 120 -17.92 -14.95 -2.03
C LEU A 120 -19.23 -14.17 -1.91
N ALA A 121 -20.24 -14.54 -2.71
CA ALA A 121 -21.47 -13.77 -2.89
C ALA A 121 -22.22 -13.43 -1.58
N GLN A 122 -22.12 -14.30 -0.56
CA GLN A 122 -22.83 -14.17 0.70
C GLN A 122 -22.09 -13.37 1.78
N THR A 123 -20.92 -12.78 1.48
CA THR A 123 -20.19 -11.98 2.48
C THR A 123 -20.99 -10.76 2.92
N ALA A 124 -21.35 -10.74 4.20
CA ALA A 124 -22.05 -9.63 4.83
C ALA A 124 -21.16 -8.38 4.89
N LEU A 125 -21.80 -7.22 4.92
CA LEU A 125 -21.12 -5.93 4.88
C LEU A 125 -20.21 -5.73 6.10
N ASP A 126 -20.75 -5.95 7.30
CA ASP A 126 -20.02 -5.84 8.55
C ASP A 126 -18.83 -6.81 8.61
N THR A 127 -19.00 -8.05 8.12
CA THR A 127 -17.90 -9.01 7.98
C THR A 127 -16.76 -8.43 7.13
N ALA A 128 -17.09 -7.85 5.97
CA ALA A 128 -16.10 -7.25 5.07
C ALA A 128 -15.42 -6.01 5.67
N ILE A 129 -16.13 -5.24 6.50
CA ILE A 129 -15.58 -4.08 7.21
C ILE A 129 -14.60 -4.52 8.29
N VAL A 130 -15.00 -5.46 9.14
CA VAL A 130 -14.20 -5.89 10.30
C VAL A 130 -13.00 -6.73 9.86
N ARG A 131 -13.17 -7.58 8.83
CA ARG A 131 -12.06 -8.36 8.25
C ARG A 131 -11.22 -7.57 7.26
N GLY A 132 -11.66 -6.40 6.80
CA GLY A 132 -10.97 -5.61 5.77
C GLY A 132 -10.85 -6.35 4.43
N GLY A 133 -9.95 -5.87 3.57
CA GLY A 133 -9.83 -6.32 2.18
C GLY A 133 -8.67 -7.26 1.89
N PHE A 134 -7.88 -7.70 2.88
CA PHE A 134 -6.73 -8.56 2.60
C PHE A 134 -7.18 -9.91 2.02
N PRO A 135 -6.69 -10.32 0.82
CA PRO A 135 -7.18 -11.53 0.15
C PRO A 135 -7.10 -12.79 1.00
N GLU A 136 -6.04 -12.93 1.81
CA GLU A 136 -5.80 -14.09 2.67
C GLU A 136 -6.94 -14.32 3.67
N LEU A 137 -7.53 -13.25 4.20
CA LEU A 137 -8.65 -13.32 5.15
C LEU A 137 -9.96 -13.80 4.51
N HIS A 138 -10.07 -13.74 3.19
CA HIS A 138 -11.24 -14.20 2.45
C HIS A 138 -11.01 -15.58 1.83
N ALA A 139 -9.77 -15.87 1.41
CA ALA A 139 -9.38 -17.20 0.93
C ALA A 139 -9.43 -18.24 2.06
N ASN A 140 -9.10 -17.84 3.29
CA ASN A 140 -9.08 -18.70 4.47
C ASN A 140 -9.96 -18.11 5.59
N PRO A 141 -11.27 -18.40 5.60
CA PRO A 141 -12.23 -17.81 6.56
C PRO A 141 -11.91 -18.09 8.03
N GLU A 142 -11.29 -19.24 8.31
CA GLU A 142 -10.90 -19.68 9.66
C GLU A 142 -9.77 -18.86 10.29
N ILE A 143 -9.07 -18.03 9.51
CA ILE A 143 -8.05 -17.14 10.06
C ILE A 143 -8.70 -16.14 11.01
N ASP A 144 -8.18 -16.09 12.24
CA ASP A 144 -8.43 -15.00 13.17
C ASP A 144 -7.82 -13.71 12.61
N PHE A 145 -8.69 -12.82 12.13
CA PHE A 145 -8.27 -11.56 11.53
C PHE A 145 -7.55 -10.65 12.53
N VAL A 146 -7.84 -10.75 13.84
CA VAL A 146 -7.13 -9.96 14.86
C VAL A 146 -5.67 -10.40 14.95
N ALA A 147 -5.44 -11.71 15.02
CA ALA A 147 -4.09 -12.28 15.00
C ALA A 147 -3.35 -11.95 13.69
N PHE A 148 -4.05 -12.03 12.55
CA PHE A 148 -3.52 -11.64 11.24
C PHE A 148 -3.02 -10.18 11.24
N TYR A 149 -3.84 -9.23 11.69
CA TYR A 149 -3.46 -7.81 11.69
C TYR A 149 -2.33 -7.51 12.67
N ASN A 150 -2.26 -8.18 13.82
CA ASN A 150 -1.13 -8.06 14.75
C ASN A 150 0.17 -8.55 14.10
N SER A 151 0.14 -9.69 13.40
CA SER A 151 1.30 -10.22 12.67
C SER A 151 1.71 -9.34 11.49
N TYR A 152 0.73 -8.82 10.75
CA TYR A 152 0.95 -7.88 9.65
C TYR A 152 1.62 -6.61 10.14
N LEU A 153 1.11 -6.00 11.21
CA LEU A 153 1.69 -4.80 11.83
C LEU A 153 3.11 -5.03 12.32
N ALA A 154 3.37 -6.13 13.04
CA ALA A 154 4.71 -6.47 13.51
C ALA A 154 5.71 -6.55 12.33
N THR A 155 5.34 -7.27 11.27
CA THR A 155 6.18 -7.43 10.09
C THR A 155 6.41 -6.10 9.36
N TYR A 156 5.37 -5.27 9.25
CA TYR A 156 5.46 -3.93 8.66
C TYR A 156 6.41 -3.02 9.46
N LEU A 157 6.28 -2.99 10.78
CA LEU A 157 7.16 -2.21 11.66
C LEU A 157 8.62 -2.65 11.54
N GLU A 158 8.86 -3.97 11.55
CA GLU A 158 10.22 -4.51 11.53
C GLU A 158 10.92 -4.35 10.19
N ARG A 159 10.22 -4.56 9.07
CA ARG A 159 10.83 -4.57 7.74
C ARG A 159 10.73 -3.23 7.03
N ASP A 160 9.56 -2.62 7.06
CA ASP A 160 9.27 -1.46 6.22
C ASP A 160 9.53 -0.17 6.98
N VAL A 161 9.21 -0.09 8.28
CA VAL A 161 9.43 1.15 9.05
C VAL A 161 10.89 1.29 9.51
N ARG A 162 11.48 0.22 10.04
CA ARG A 162 12.85 0.23 10.58
C ARG A 162 13.92 0.60 9.55
N SER A 163 13.71 0.25 8.29
CA SER A 163 14.64 0.53 7.19
C SER A 163 14.47 1.95 6.60
N LEU A 164 13.25 2.51 6.66
CA LEU A 164 12.88 3.74 5.96
C LEU A 164 13.03 5.01 6.78
N ALA A 165 12.86 4.91 8.09
CA ALA A 165 13.22 5.99 8.98
C ALA A 165 14.13 5.41 10.04
N ASN A 166 15.13 6.18 10.41
CA ASN A 166 15.93 5.96 11.61
C ASN A 166 15.03 6.18 12.85
N VAL A 167 13.89 5.46 12.90
CA VAL A 167 12.86 5.55 13.92
C VAL A 167 13.53 5.05 15.19
N GLY A 168 13.92 6.00 16.04
CA GLY A 168 14.59 5.67 17.31
C GLY A 168 13.75 4.75 18.20
N SER A 169 12.42 4.76 18.03
CA SER A 169 11.47 4.00 18.85
C SER A 169 10.31 3.46 18.01
N LEU A 170 10.33 2.16 17.71
CA LEU A 170 9.20 1.46 17.07
C LEU A 170 7.92 1.55 17.91
N ARG A 171 8.06 1.65 19.24
CA ARG A 171 6.94 1.82 20.17
C ARG A 171 6.21 3.15 19.94
N ASP A 172 6.96 4.23 19.72
CA ASP A 172 6.34 5.54 19.49
C ASP A 172 5.72 5.61 18.10
N PHE A 173 6.29 4.91 17.11
CA PHE A 173 5.66 4.76 15.81
C PHE A 173 4.35 3.96 15.89
N GLU A 174 4.32 2.86 16.66
CA GLU A 174 3.07 2.10 16.87
C GLU A 174 2.00 2.99 17.53
N ARG A 175 2.37 3.75 18.57
CA ARG A 175 1.48 4.74 19.21
C ARG A 175 0.99 5.78 18.23
N PHE A 176 1.86 6.27 17.35
CA PHE A 176 1.50 7.20 16.29
C PHE A 176 0.50 6.61 15.30
N LEU A 177 0.72 5.36 14.86
CA LEU A 177 -0.22 4.67 13.98
C LEU A 177 -1.59 4.47 14.64
N ARG A 178 -1.64 4.12 15.94
CA ARG A 178 -2.89 4.06 16.71
C ARG A 178 -3.55 5.44 16.84
N ALA A 179 -2.77 6.50 17.04
CA ALA A 179 -3.28 7.86 17.11
C ALA A 179 -3.85 8.34 15.75
N CYS A 180 -3.31 7.86 14.63
CA CYS A 180 -3.91 8.03 13.30
C CYS A 180 -5.22 7.26 13.18
N ALA A 181 -5.28 6.00 13.64
CA ALA A 181 -6.51 5.19 13.61
C ALA A 181 -7.67 5.86 14.37
N LEU A 182 -7.41 6.39 15.55
CA LEU A 182 -8.38 7.16 16.34
C LEU A 182 -8.89 8.43 15.64
N ARG A 183 -8.19 8.89 14.60
CA ARG A 183 -8.52 10.08 13.81
C ARG A 183 -8.94 9.75 12.38
N SER A 184 -9.18 8.48 12.05
CA SER A 184 -9.74 8.12 10.75
C SER A 184 -11.07 8.83 10.55
N ALA A 185 -11.35 9.27 9.31
CA ALA A 185 -12.50 10.09 8.91
C ALA A 185 -12.59 11.49 9.55
N ASN A 186 -11.57 11.94 10.28
CA ASN A 186 -11.53 13.27 10.90
C ASN A 186 -10.54 14.20 10.21
N LEU A 187 -10.72 15.51 10.41
CA LEU A 187 -9.76 16.52 9.95
C LEU A 187 -8.42 16.33 10.67
N LEU A 188 -7.36 16.30 9.88
CA LEU A 188 -6.01 16.10 10.39
C LEU A 188 -5.47 17.38 11.04
N ASN A 189 -5.15 17.28 12.33
CA ASN A 189 -4.28 18.22 13.02
C ASN A 189 -2.95 17.55 13.37
N LYS A 190 -1.91 17.89 12.60
CA LYS A 190 -0.57 17.30 12.77
C LYS A 190 0.09 17.69 14.10
N ALA A 191 -0.22 18.87 14.64
CA ALA A 191 0.33 19.33 15.91
C ALA A 191 -0.25 18.53 17.08
N ASP A 192 -1.55 18.25 17.06
CA ASP A 192 -2.19 17.41 18.09
C ASP A 192 -1.67 15.97 18.02
N LEU A 193 -1.51 15.43 16.80
CA LEU A 193 -0.94 14.09 16.61
C LEU A 193 0.49 13.98 17.18
N ALA A 194 1.33 15.00 16.97
CA ALA A 194 2.67 15.05 17.54
C ALA A 194 2.65 15.15 19.08
N ARG A 195 1.76 15.99 19.62
CA ARG A 195 1.62 16.22 21.07
C ARG A 195 1.18 14.96 21.81
N ASP A 196 0.17 14.25 21.30
CA ASP A 196 -0.38 13.05 21.94
C ASP A 196 0.63 11.90 22.03
N VAL A 197 1.53 11.81 21.05
CA VAL A 197 2.57 10.77 21.00
C VAL A 197 3.83 11.21 21.75
N GLY A 198 4.02 12.52 21.97
CA GLY A 198 5.21 13.09 22.62
C GLY A 198 6.42 13.19 21.68
N ILE A 199 6.19 13.48 20.40
CA ILE A 199 7.24 13.59 19.37
C ILE A 199 7.31 15.01 18.78
N ALA A 200 8.41 15.33 18.12
CA ALA A 200 8.55 16.60 17.41
C ALA A 200 7.56 16.68 16.22
N PRO A 201 6.99 17.86 15.89
CA PRO A 201 6.11 18.03 14.74
C PRO A 201 6.75 17.64 13.39
N SER A 202 8.06 17.82 13.24
CA SER A 202 8.81 17.37 12.07
C SER A 202 8.80 15.84 11.93
N THR A 203 8.98 15.12 13.05
CA THR A 203 8.88 13.66 13.10
C THR A 203 7.48 13.18 12.74
N ALA A 204 6.44 13.81 13.29
CA ALA A 204 5.05 13.48 12.94
C ALA A 204 4.77 13.68 11.43
N ASN A 205 5.29 14.75 10.83
CA ASN A 205 5.18 14.95 9.38
C ASN A 205 5.89 13.84 8.60
N GLN A 206 7.13 13.50 8.98
CA GLN A 206 7.90 12.45 8.32
C GLN A 206 7.20 11.09 8.40
N TRP A 207 6.69 10.71 9.58
CA TRP A 207 5.99 9.46 9.79
C TRP A 207 4.65 9.42 9.05
N LEU A 208 3.93 10.54 8.99
CA LEU A 208 2.70 10.61 8.20
C LEU A 208 2.99 10.45 6.70
N SER A 209 3.99 11.15 6.16
CA SER A 209 4.43 10.97 4.78
C SER A 209 4.84 9.52 4.49
N MET A 210 5.46 8.85 5.46
CA MET A 210 5.79 7.43 5.34
C MET A 210 4.54 6.56 5.27
N LEU A 211 3.58 6.74 6.17
CA LEU A 211 2.33 5.96 6.19
C LEU A 211 1.52 6.17 4.90
N GLU A 212 1.51 7.37 4.35
CA GLU A 212 0.84 7.67 3.08
C GLU A 212 1.57 7.01 1.92
N ALA A 213 2.90 7.11 1.89
CA ALA A 213 3.72 6.46 0.87
C ALA A 213 3.64 4.93 0.94
N SER A 214 3.56 4.32 2.13
CA SER A 214 3.40 2.87 2.28
C SER A 214 1.95 2.39 2.11
N GLY A 215 1.03 3.31 1.79
CA GLY A 215 -0.38 3.00 1.56
C GLY A 215 -1.10 2.52 2.82
N GLN A 216 -0.62 2.85 4.02
CA GLN A 216 -1.31 2.54 5.28
C GLN A 216 -2.35 3.61 5.63
N VAL A 217 -2.11 4.86 5.25
CA VAL A 217 -3.08 5.96 5.38
C VAL A 217 -3.28 6.68 4.06
N VAL A 218 -4.38 7.41 3.94
CA VAL A 218 -4.71 8.26 2.80
C VAL A 218 -5.20 9.60 3.32
N LEU A 219 -4.69 10.68 2.74
CA LEU A 219 -5.17 12.03 3.02
C LEU A 219 -6.14 12.46 1.91
N LEU A 220 -7.37 12.80 2.30
CA LEU A 220 -8.37 13.31 1.38
C LEU A 220 -8.44 14.83 1.49
N GLU A 221 -8.12 15.50 0.39
CA GLU A 221 -8.17 16.95 0.35
C GLU A 221 -9.63 17.48 0.28
N PRO A 222 -9.93 18.62 0.90
CA PRO A 222 -11.21 19.30 0.74
C PRO A 222 -11.44 19.80 -0.69
N TRP A 223 -12.70 19.84 -1.12
CA TRP A 223 -13.07 20.45 -2.39
C TRP A 223 -13.05 21.97 -2.29
N PHE A 224 -12.51 22.64 -3.31
CA PHE A 224 -12.60 24.09 -3.43
C PHE A 224 -12.74 24.56 -4.87
N SER A 225 -13.49 25.64 -5.07
CA SER A 225 -13.57 26.36 -6.36
C SER A 225 -12.23 26.97 -6.78
N ASN A 226 -11.39 27.36 -5.82
CA ASN A 226 -10.02 27.81 -6.05
C ASN A 226 -9.01 26.73 -5.58
N ARG A 227 -8.39 26.04 -6.53
CA ARG A 227 -7.47 24.93 -6.28
C ARG A 227 -6.27 25.30 -5.39
N THR A 228 -5.80 26.55 -5.42
CA THR A 228 -4.69 27.00 -4.57
C THR A 228 -5.08 27.06 -3.09
N LYS A 229 -6.35 27.36 -2.77
CA LYS A 229 -6.85 27.35 -1.38
C LYS A 229 -7.01 25.94 -0.81
N SER A 230 -7.17 24.92 -1.67
CA SER A 230 -7.22 23.52 -1.27
C SER A 230 -5.95 23.05 -0.61
N ILE A 231 -4.79 23.49 -1.11
CA ILE A 231 -3.47 23.05 -0.66
C ILE A 231 -3.16 23.50 0.78
N ILE A 232 -3.83 24.54 1.28
CA ILE A 232 -3.53 25.18 2.57
C ILE A 232 -4.43 24.64 3.69
N LYS A 233 -5.49 23.88 3.37
CA LYS A 233 -6.50 23.44 4.35
C LYS A 233 -6.24 22.02 4.81
N SER A 234 -6.60 21.74 6.06
CA SER A 234 -6.40 20.42 6.66
C SER A 234 -7.16 19.34 5.89
N PRO A 235 -6.49 18.27 5.42
CA PRO A 235 -7.15 17.12 4.81
C PRO A 235 -7.88 16.28 5.87
N LYS A 236 -8.76 15.39 5.43
CA LYS A 236 -9.23 14.28 6.26
C LYS A 236 -8.25 13.11 6.20
N LEU A 237 -7.96 12.49 7.34
CA LEU A 237 -7.12 11.29 7.41
C LEU A 237 -7.99 10.04 7.36
N TYR A 238 -7.58 9.05 6.57
CA TYR A 238 -8.19 7.73 6.52
C TYR A 238 -7.15 6.63 6.66
N LEU A 239 -7.47 5.56 7.38
CA LEU A 239 -6.73 4.31 7.23
C LEU A 239 -7.09 3.67 5.89
N ALA A 240 -6.11 3.10 5.20
CA ALA A 240 -6.30 2.55 3.86
C ALA A 240 -7.14 1.27 3.85
N ASP A 241 -7.13 0.50 4.94
CA ASP A 241 -7.87 -0.74 5.12
C ASP A 241 -8.69 -0.70 6.43
N THR A 242 -9.94 -1.14 6.35
CA THR A 242 -10.88 -1.04 7.47
C THR A 242 -10.74 -2.14 8.51
N GLY A 243 -10.25 -3.32 8.13
CA GLY A 243 -9.92 -4.34 9.12
C GLY A 243 -8.68 -3.95 9.92
N LEU A 244 -7.69 -3.32 9.27
CA LEU A 244 -6.55 -2.73 9.98
C LEU A 244 -6.99 -1.63 10.95
N LEU A 245 -7.90 -0.75 10.51
CA LEU A 245 -8.52 0.26 11.38
C LEU A 245 -9.23 -0.39 12.58
N CYS A 246 -10.07 -1.41 12.34
CA CYS A 246 -10.76 -2.14 13.38
C CYS A 246 -9.79 -2.76 14.40
N ALA A 247 -8.72 -3.41 13.93
CA ALA A 247 -7.70 -4.00 14.79
C ALA A 247 -6.99 -2.93 15.65
N LEU A 248 -6.63 -1.78 15.08
CA LEU A 248 -5.99 -0.67 15.81
C LEU A 248 -6.93 -0.03 16.84
N LEU A 249 -8.23 0.01 16.56
CA LEU A 249 -9.30 0.48 17.45
C LEU A 249 -9.81 -0.59 18.43
N ASN A 250 -9.23 -1.80 18.41
CA ASN A 250 -9.64 -2.94 19.23
C ASN A 250 -11.10 -3.40 18.99
N ILE A 251 -11.61 -3.22 17.77
CA ILE A 251 -12.90 -3.74 17.30
C ILE A 251 -12.67 -5.15 16.75
N ARG A 252 -13.14 -6.17 17.49
CA ARG A 252 -12.82 -7.58 17.25
C ARG A 252 -13.99 -8.45 16.79
N SER A 253 -15.13 -7.85 16.51
CA SER A 253 -16.31 -8.56 15.98
C SER A 253 -17.27 -7.59 15.32
N GLU A 254 -18.24 -8.13 14.58
CA GLU A 254 -19.33 -7.35 13.99
C GLU A 254 -20.20 -6.68 15.06
N ASP A 255 -20.47 -7.39 16.16
CA ASP A 255 -21.22 -6.83 17.30
C ASP A 255 -20.46 -5.68 17.96
N ALA A 256 -19.14 -5.84 18.18
CA ALA A 256 -18.29 -4.77 18.70
C ALA A 256 -18.23 -3.57 17.75
N LEU A 257 -18.28 -3.78 16.43
CA LEU A 257 -18.38 -2.69 15.46
C LEU A 257 -19.69 -1.92 15.64
N ARG A 258 -20.82 -2.62 15.73
CA ARG A 258 -22.15 -2.00 15.89
C ARG A 258 -22.28 -1.17 17.18
N GLN A 259 -21.59 -1.58 18.24
CA GLN A 259 -21.61 -0.90 19.54
C GLN A 259 -20.51 0.17 19.69
N SER A 260 -19.56 0.25 18.76
CA SER A 260 -18.41 1.13 18.87
C SER A 260 -18.80 2.60 18.69
N PRO A 261 -18.29 3.53 19.52
CA PRO A 261 -18.45 4.97 19.27
C PRO A 261 -17.75 5.41 17.97
N SER A 262 -16.80 4.61 17.46
CA SER A 262 -16.11 4.86 16.19
C SER A 262 -16.82 4.23 14.98
N ALA A 263 -17.98 3.60 15.14
CA ALA A 263 -18.69 2.92 14.05
C ALA A 263 -18.91 3.83 12.83
N GLY A 264 -19.30 5.10 13.06
CA GLY A 264 -19.45 6.08 11.99
C GLY A 264 -18.15 6.38 11.23
N ALA A 265 -17.03 6.53 11.95
CA ALA A 265 -15.72 6.77 11.36
C ALA A 265 -15.21 5.56 10.57
N VAL A 266 -15.44 4.34 11.08
CA VAL A 266 -15.10 3.09 10.39
C VAL A 266 -15.93 2.96 9.11
N TRP A 267 -17.23 3.24 9.19
CA TRP A 267 -18.13 3.22 8.03
C TRP A 267 -17.72 4.24 6.96
N GLU A 268 -17.45 5.48 7.34
CA GLU A 268 -16.98 6.51 6.40
C GLU A 268 -15.65 6.09 5.75
N THR A 269 -14.71 5.54 6.54
CA THR A 269 -13.46 4.99 6.01
C THR A 269 -13.69 3.87 5.00
N PHE A 270 -14.64 2.97 5.28
CA PHE A 270 -15.03 1.91 4.34
C PHE A 270 -15.56 2.47 3.02
N VAL A 271 -16.54 3.38 3.10
CA VAL A 271 -17.15 4.02 1.94
C VAL A 271 -16.09 4.75 1.11
N PHE A 272 -15.22 5.52 1.77
CA PHE A 272 -14.11 6.19 1.10
C PHE A 272 -13.21 5.21 0.35
N ALA A 273 -12.83 4.09 0.98
CA ALA A 273 -12.03 3.05 0.33
C ALA A 273 -12.74 2.46 -0.91
N GLN A 274 -14.05 2.20 -0.85
CA GLN A 274 -14.82 1.71 -2.00
C GLN A 274 -14.86 2.74 -3.15
N LEU A 275 -15.06 4.02 -2.84
CA LEU A 275 -15.04 5.10 -3.83
C LEU A 275 -13.66 5.25 -4.47
N ARG A 276 -12.60 5.21 -3.66
CA ARG A 276 -11.21 5.28 -4.13
C ARG A 276 -10.89 4.14 -5.09
N HIS A 277 -11.30 2.93 -4.75
CA HIS A 277 -11.13 1.74 -5.60
C HIS A 277 -11.81 1.92 -6.96
N ARG A 278 -13.06 2.40 -6.97
CA ARG A 278 -13.82 2.71 -8.18
C ARG A 278 -13.13 3.75 -9.06
N GLU A 279 -12.65 4.85 -8.48
CA GLU A 279 -11.97 5.91 -9.23
C GLU A 279 -10.63 5.43 -9.80
N ARG A 280 -9.87 4.64 -9.04
CA ARG A 280 -8.61 4.04 -9.53
C ARG A 280 -8.85 3.08 -10.69
N ARG A 281 -9.85 2.20 -10.60
CA ARG A 281 -10.25 1.32 -11.72
C ARG A 281 -10.64 2.08 -12.98
N ALA A 282 -11.24 3.26 -12.82
CA ALA A 282 -11.64 4.12 -13.92
C ALA A 282 -10.53 5.03 -14.45
N GLY A 283 -9.29 4.91 -13.94
CA GLY A 283 -8.16 5.76 -14.34
C GLY A 283 -8.25 7.21 -13.83
N ARG A 284 -9.11 7.49 -12.85
CA ARG A 284 -9.38 8.83 -12.29
C ARG A 284 -8.77 9.02 -10.89
N ALA A 285 -7.56 8.50 -10.68
CA ALA A 285 -6.86 8.67 -9.41
C ALA A 285 -6.73 10.17 -9.05
N GLY A 286 -7.04 10.51 -7.80
CA GLY A 286 -7.00 11.90 -7.32
C GLY A 286 -8.25 12.75 -7.62
N GLY A 287 -9.34 12.13 -8.12
CA GLY A 287 -10.61 12.81 -8.39
C GLY A 287 -11.53 12.97 -7.17
N LEU A 288 -11.16 12.46 -5.99
CA LEU A 288 -11.98 12.50 -4.79
C LEU A 288 -11.62 13.69 -3.92
N PHE A 289 -12.66 14.38 -3.43
CA PHE A 289 -12.57 15.48 -2.48
C PHE A 289 -13.73 15.39 -1.51
N PHE A 290 -13.59 15.95 -0.32
CA PHE A 290 -14.72 16.10 0.61
C PHE A 290 -15.27 17.53 0.61
N TRP A 291 -16.58 17.68 0.76
CA TRP A 291 -17.20 18.99 0.92
C TRP A 291 -17.00 19.50 2.35
N ARG A 292 -16.74 20.80 2.51
CA ARG A 292 -16.62 21.46 3.81
C ARG A 292 -17.69 22.53 3.99
#